data_AF-A0A9D5QCM0-F1
#
_entry.id   AF-A0A9D5QCM0-F1
#
_cell.length_a   1.000
_cell.length_b   1.000
_cell.length_c   1.000
_cell.angle_alpha   90.00
_cell.angle_beta   90.00
_cell.angle_gamma   90.00
#
_symmetry.space_group_name_H-M   'P 1'
#
loop_
_entity.id
_entity.type
_entity.pdbx_description
1 polymer ?
#
loop_
_entity_poly.entity_id
_entity_poly.type
_entity_poly.pdbx_seq_one_letter_code
_entity_poly.pdbx_strand_id
1 'polypeptide(L)'
;MIVPRTLRLPAERSLFLFGPRQTGKSTLIAETYARPSCLFYDLLNSEDFRRLSARPETLRREILAAAELKEVKHVIVDCIASMKKEYKPNEEDTYHT
;
A
#
# COMPACT_ATOMS: atom_id res chain seq x y z
N MET A 1 -14.22 -10.75 -25.62
CA MET A 1 -14.78 -9.38 -25.52
C MET A 1 -14.06 -8.66 -24.39
N ILE A 2 -13.30 -7.60 -24.71
CA ILE A 2 -12.62 -6.77 -23.70
C ILE A 2 -13.57 -5.63 -23.34
N VAL A 3 -13.93 -5.49 -22.06
CA VAL A 3 -14.72 -4.35 -21.58
C VAL A 3 -13.75 -3.24 -21.18
N PRO A 4 -13.82 -2.05 -21.80
CA PRO A 4 -12.89 -0.96 -21.49
C PRO A 4 -13.16 -0.40 -20.09
N ARG A 5 -12.09 -0.02 -19.38
CA ARG A 5 -12.21 0.66 -18.08
C ARG A 5 -12.64 2.11 -18.28
N THR A 6 -13.73 2.51 -17.64
CA THR A 6 -14.25 3.89 -17.64
C THR A 6 -13.67 4.73 -16.51
N LEU A 7 -13.29 4.11 -15.39
CA LEU A 7 -12.67 4.81 -14.27
C LEU A 7 -11.29 5.37 -14.66
N ARG A 8 -11.04 6.63 -14.32
CA ARG A 8 -9.76 7.33 -14.48
C ARG A 8 -9.30 7.80 -13.11
N LEU A 9 -8.11 7.38 -12.67
CA LEU A 9 -7.58 7.80 -11.38
C LEU A 9 -6.85 9.15 -11.53
N PRO A 10 -7.01 10.10 -10.59
CA PRO A 10 -6.26 11.35 -10.59
C PRO A 10 -4.76 11.11 -10.39
N ALA A 11 -3.95 11.91 -11.07
CA ALA A 11 -2.49 11.86 -11.00
C ALA A 11 -1.91 12.63 -9.81
N GLU A 12 -2.60 13.68 -9.33
CA GLU A 12 -2.05 14.64 -8.35
C GLU A 12 -2.88 14.77 -7.07
N ARG A 13 -3.82 13.85 -6.85
CA ARG A 13 -4.69 13.86 -5.66
C ARG A 13 -4.71 12.51 -4.98
N SER A 14 -4.83 12.54 -3.66
CA SER A 14 -5.09 11.33 -2.87
C SER A 14 -6.51 10.82 -3.12
N LEU A 15 -6.65 9.50 -3.16
CA LEU A 15 -7.94 8.83 -3.32
C LEU A 15 -7.96 7.53 -2.54
N PHE A 16 -9.16 7.01 -2.28
CA PHE A 16 -9.36 5.63 -1.89
C PHE A 16 -10.01 4.86 -3.05
N LEU A 17 -9.43 3.71 -3.42
CA LEU A 17 -9.96 2.84 -4.47
C LEU A 17 -10.59 1.60 -3.84
N PHE A 18 -11.92 1.61 -3.69
CA PHE A 18 -12.68 0.49 -3.14
C PHE A 18 -13.30 -0.38 -4.24
N GLY A 19 -13.62 -1.63 -3.89
CA GLY A 19 -14.41 -2.52 -4.73
C GLY A 19 -14.21 -4.01 -4.38
N PRO A 20 -15.10 -4.89 -4.88
CA PRO A 20 -15.05 -6.33 -4.59
C PRO A 20 -13.70 -6.97 -4.91
N ARG A 21 -13.40 -8.15 -4.33
CA ARG A 21 -12.20 -8.90 -4.70
C ARG A 21 -12.25 -9.30 -6.18
N GLN A 22 -11.07 -9.44 -6.80
CA GLN A 22 -10.92 -9.88 -8.20
C GLN A 22 -11.54 -8.96 -9.27
N THR A 23 -11.80 -7.69 -8.96
CA THR A 23 -12.26 -6.68 -9.95
C THR A 23 -11.13 -5.95 -10.68
N GLY A 24 -9.86 -6.34 -10.47
CA GLY A 24 -8.72 -5.76 -11.18
C GLY A 24 -8.25 -4.40 -10.68
N LYS A 25 -8.50 -4.06 -9.40
CA LYS A 25 -8.05 -2.80 -8.78
C LYS A 25 -6.53 -2.64 -8.82
N SER A 26 -5.77 -3.63 -8.36
CA SER A 26 -4.30 -3.58 -8.38
C SER A 26 -3.75 -3.52 -9.81
N THR A 27 -4.46 -4.14 -10.77
CA THR A 27 -4.16 -4.01 -12.21
C THR A 27 -4.37 -2.58 -12.71
N LEU A 28 -5.50 -1.95 -12.37
CA LEU A 28 -5.78 -0.55 -12.72
C LEU A 28 -4.74 0.41 -12.13
N ILE A 29 -4.33 0.20 -10.87
CA ILE A 29 -3.28 0.99 -10.21
C ILE A 29 -1.96 0.83 -10.97
N ALA A 30 -1.55 -0.40 -11.28
CA ALA A 30 -0.28 -0.66 -11.98
C ALA A 30 -0.25 -0.10 -13.41
N GLU A 31 -1.39 -0.07 -14.11
CA GLU A 31 -1.51 0.58 -15.43
C GLU A 31 -1.49 2.10 -15.34
N THR A 32 -1.99 2.68 -14.24
CA THR A 32 -2.15 4.14 -14.11
C THR A 32 -0.90 4.81 -13.51
N TYR A 33 -0.27 4.18 -12.53
CA TYR A 33 0.87 4.71 -11.80
C TYR A 33 2.13 3.92 -12.16
N ALA A 34 3.12 4.61 -12.74
CA ALA A 34 4.36 3.97 -13.16
C ALA A 34 5.16 3.48 -11.93
N ARG A 35 5.28 2.16 -11.78
CA ARG A 35 6.03 1.50 -10.69
C ARG A 35 7.43 2.07 -10.39
N PRO A 36 8.29 2.44 -11.36
CA PRO A 36 9.63 2.94 -11.03
C PRO A 36 9.62 4.27 -10.27
N SER A 37 8.49 4.99 -10.21
CA SER A 37 8.33 6.23 -9.44
C SER A 37 7.28 6.10 -8.33
N CYS A 38 7.00 4.89 -7.87
CA CYS A 38 6.00 4.63 -6.83
C CYS A 38 6.61 3.97 -5.60
N LEU A 39 6.27 4.47 -4.43
CA LEU A 39 6.48 3.76 -3.17
C LEU A 39 5.26 2.87 -2.93
N PHE A 40 5.48 1.56 -2.80
CA PHE A 40 4.39 0.59 -2.65
C PHE A 40 4.47 -0.09 -1.28
N TYR A 41 3.36 -0.08 -0.56
CA TYR A 41 3.19 -0.75 0.72
C TYR A 41 2.09 -1.81 0.60
N ASP A 42 2.48 -3.08 0.69
CA ASP A 42 1.55 -4.20 0.69
C ASP A 42 1.24 -4.62 2.13
N LEU A 43 0.11 -4.16 2.70
CA LEU A 43 -0.21 -4.56 4.07
C LEU A 43 -0.79 -6.00 4.15
N LEU A 44 -0.90 -6.74 3.04
CA LEU A 44 -1.14 -8.18 3.05
C LEU A 44 0.18 -8.96 3.23
N ASN A 45 1.32 -8.32 2.95
CA ASN A 45 2.63 -8.86 3.27
C ASN A 45 2.87 -8.76 4.78
N SER A 46 3.13 -9.90 5.41
CA SER A 46 3.28 -9.98 6.87
C SER A 46 4.46 -9.17 7.43
N GLU A 47 5.52 -9.00 6.66
CA GLU A 47 6.70 -8.24 7.06
C GLU A 47 6.43 -6.75 7.05
N ASP A 48 5.88 -6.23 5.94
CA ASP A 48 5.46 -4.83 5.82
C ASP A 48 4.42 -4.47 6.87
N PHE A 49 3.43 -5.35 7.07
CA PHE A 49 2.43 -5.17 8.10
C PHE A 49 3.05 -5.07 9.50
N ARG A 50 3.93 -6.01 9.89
CA ARG A 50 4.59 -5.98 11.21
C ARG A 50 5.45 -4.73 11.39
N ARG A 51 6.29 -4.42 10.40
CA ARG A 51 7.20 -3.26 10.43
C ARG A 51 6.45 -1.94 10.58
N LEU A 52 5.38 -1.75 9.80
CA LEU A 52 4.59 -0.51 9.83
C LEU A 52 3.65 -0.44 11.03
N SER A 53 3.13 -1.58 11.51
CA SER A 53 2.26 -1.61 12.70
C SER A 53 3.04 -1.35 13.99
N ALA A 54 4.26 -1.88 14.10
CA ALA A 54 5.13 -1.67 15.27
C ALA A 54 5.62 -0.22 15.38
N ARG A 55 5.79 0.46 14.24
CA ARG A 55 6.34 1.83 14.14
C ARG A 55 5.65 2.63 13.04
N PRO A 56 4.43 3.15 13.26
CA PRO A 56 3.65 3.87 12.25
C PRO A 56 4.37 5.10 11.66
N GLU A 57 5.27 5.73 12.42
CA GLU A 57 6.11 6.85 11.96
C GLU A 57 7.08 6.45 10.83
N THR A 58 7.37 5.16 10.69
CA THR A 58 8.23 4.62 9.62
C THR A 58 7.67 4.97 8.25
N LEU A 59 6.34 4.85 8.05
CA LEU A 59 5.67 5.22 6.80
C LEU A 59 5.96 6.67 6.42
N ARG A 60 5.77 7.60 7.38
CA ARG A 60 5.99 9.03 7.16
C ARG A 60 7.44 9.31 6.81
N ARG A 61 8.37 8.70 7.53
CA ARG A 61 9.82 8.89 7.33
C ARG A 61 10.26 8.45 5.93
N GLU A 62 9.83 7.27 5.50
CA GLU A 62 10.18 6.72 4.19
C GLU A 62 9.60 7.56 3.04
N ILE A 63 8.34 7.99 3.16
CA ILE A 63 7.70 8.87 2.16
C ILE A 63 8.46 10.19 2.03
N LEU A 64 8.81 10.83 3.15
CA LEU A 64 9.54 12.10 3.14
C LEU A 64 10.94 11.98 2.54
N ALA A 65 11.68 10.92 2.90
CA ALA A 65 12.99 10.66 2.33
C ALA A 65 12.92 10.45 0.81
N ALA A 66 11.95 9.66 0.34
CA ALA A 66 11.78 9.41 -1.09
C ALA A 66 11.32 10.66 -1.87
N ALA A 67 10.52 11.53 -1.24
CA ALA A 67 10.12 12.80 -1.81
C ALA A 67 11.29 13.78 -1.94
N GLU A 68 12.19 13.82 -0.95
CA GLU A 68 13.40 14.67 -0.97
C GLU A 68 14.34 14.29 -2.12
N LEU A 69 14.53 12.98 -2.36
CA LEU A 69 15.33 12.46 -3.46
C LEU A 69 14.66 12.63 -4.84
N LYS A 70 13.39 13.09 -4.89
CA LYS A 70 12.57 13.19 -6.10
C LYS A 70 12.42 11.86 -6.86
N GLU A 71 12.60 10.75 -6.15
CA GLU A 71 12.55 9.39 -6.71
C GLU A 71 11.10 8.88 -6.82
N VAL A 72 10.20 9.42 -6.00
CA VAL A 72 8.81 8.96 -5.91
C VAL A 72 7.83 10.08 -6.23
N LYS A 73 6.87 9.79 -7.11
CA LYS A 73 5.73 10.66 -7.45
C LYS A 73 4.42 10.22 -6.80
N HIS A 74 4.28 8.92 -6.53
CA HIS A 74 3.05 8.34 -6.00
C HIS A 74 3.34 7.38 -4.84
N VAL A 75 2.47 7.38 -3.84
CA VAL A 75 2.51 6.41 -2.75
C VAL A 75 1.26 5.56 -2.86
N ILE A 76 1.45 4.24 -2.90
CA ILE A 76 0.36 3.27 -2.97
C ILE A 76 0.41 2.44 -1.68
N VAL A 77 -0.70 2.43 -0.97
CA VAL A 77 -0.92 1.56 0.18
C VAL A 77 -2.01 0.57 -0.23
N ASP A 78 -1.63 -0.63 -0.64
CA ASP A 78 -2.59 -1.66 -1.04
C ASP A 78 -3.03 -2.42 0.20
N CYS A 79 -4.24 -2.10 0.68
CA CYS A 79 -5.00 -2.89 1.62
C CYS A 79 -6.41 -2.34 1.89
N ILE A 80 -7.12 -3.00 2.81
CA ILE A 80 -8.43 -2.64 3.40
C ILE A 80 -9.60 -3.43 2.79
N ALA A 81 -9.72 -4.71 3.16
CA ALA A 81 -11.01 -5.44 3.26
C ALA A 81 -10.94 -6.85 3.92
N SER A 82 -9.90 -7.20 4.70
CA SER A 82 -9.88 -8.48 5.44
C SER A 82 -9.07 -8.43 6.75
N MET A 83 -9.12 -7.32 7.49
CA MET A 83 -8.73 -7.33 8.91
C MET A 83 -9.78 -8.13 9.72
N LYS A 84 -9.76 -9.46 9.54
CA LYS A 84 -10.45 -10.47 10.36
C LYS A 84 -9.47 -11.58 10.79
N LYS A 85 -8.18 -11.29 10.86
CA LYS A 85 -7.27 -12.05 11.71
C LYS A 85 -6.82 -11.10 12.80
N GLU A 86 -7.19 -11.40 14.04
CA GLU A 86 -6.43 -10.93 15.19
C GLU A 86 -4.97 -11.18 14.88
N TYR A 87 -4.16 -10.13 14.87
CA TYR A 87 -2.72 -10.29 14.91
C TYR A 87 -2.40 -10.93 16.26
N LYS A 88 -2.08 -12.23 16.25
CA LYS A 88 -1.51 -12.92 17.40
C LYS A 88 0.01 -12.85 17.23
N PRO A 89 0.73 -12.07 18.07
CA PRO A 89 2.19 -12.09 18.03
C PRO A 89 2.68 -13.52 18.28
N ASN A 90 3.77 -13.92 17.61
CA ASN A 90 4.41 -15.19 17.92
C ASN A 90 5.08 -15.06 19.31
N GLU A 91 5.19 -16.14 20.09
CA GLU A 91 5.81 -16.09 21.42
C GLU A 91 7.25 -15.52 21.40
N GLU A 92 7.94 -15.63 20.25
CA GLU A 92 9.27 -15.05 19.98
C GLU A 92 9.28 -13.53 19.78
N ASP A 93 8.13 -12.88 19.54
CA ASP A 93 8.00 -11.44 19.34
C ASP A 93 7.87 -10.66 20.68
N THR A 94 7.99 -11.34 21.81
CA THR A 94 7.93 -10.72 23.14
C THR A 94 9.30 -10.12 23.49
N TYR A 95 9.47 -8.82 23.25
CA TYR A 95 10.66 -8.08 23.65
C TYR A 95 10.93 -8.25 25.16
N HIS A 96 12.01 -8.93 25.50
CA HIS A 96 12.58 -8.88 26.84
C HIS A 96 13.10 -7.47 27.10
N THR A 97 12.50 -6.78 28.08
CA THR A 97 13.00 -5.54 28.73
C THR A 97 14.32 -5.74 29.44
#